data_AF-A0A7S3TAJ9-F1
#
_entry.id   AF-A0A7S3TAJ9-F1
#
_cell.length_a   1.000
_cell.length_b   1.000
_cell.length_c   1.000
_cell.angle_alpha   90.00
_cell.angle_beta   90.00
_cell.angle_gamma   90.00
#
_symmetry.space_group_name_H-M   'P 1'
#
loop_
_entity.id
_entity.type
_entity.pdbx_description
1 polymer ?
#
loop_
_entity_poly.entity_id
_entity_poly.type
_entity_poly.pdbx_seq_one_letter_code
_entity_poly.pdbx_strand_id
1 'polypeptide(L)'
;MSERLTGVHAAALRGYLAELRDALALARALRRTLVLPRWTCYVDKLWAGSDNIIGMGFMYPGSQDAPFLPFACPMDHVLSPAAWAKAEVDYRDGSFLSSPRLSPELTAAAVDVQLLERSAYDVAAAAGGGATLLPLGATAVEAAKLLGGRNGGAALLRLPHARGLLCGVGGRPAATREFNHFAQPLLRAPAWCARCAKREGCPSNLAKWLTPEQTGSPRGHGEWCLRTPPPPRFRPGQCVLNDAVT
;
A
#
# COMPACT_ATOMS: atom_id res chain seq x y z
N MET A 1 -10.96 -4.47 -23.45
CA MET A 1 -10.68 -5.10 -22.14
C MET A 1 -9.32 -4.66 -21.60
N SER A 2 -8.25 -4.82 -22.40
CA SER A 2 -6.87 -4.44 -22.11
C SER A 2 -6.69 -3.04 -21.47
N GLU A 3 -7.26 -1.98 -22.06
CA GLU A 3 -7.08 -0.59 -21.59
C GLU A 3 -7.63 -0.31 -20.18
N ARG A 4 -8.64 -1.06 -19.72
CA ARG A 4 -9.20 -0.90 -18.36
C ARG A 4 -8.24 -1.43 -17.29
N LEU A 5 -7.47 -2.47 -17.61
CA LEU A 5 -6.62 -3.16 -16.65
C LEU A 5 -5.45 -2.29 -16.20
N THR A 6 -4.87 -1.48 -17.08
CA THR A 6 -3.76 -0.56 -16.74
C THR A 6 -4.23 0.58 -15.82
N GLY A 7 -5.39 1.17 -16.09
CA GLY A 7 -5.97 2.21 -15.22
C GLY A 7 -6.32 1.67 -13.84
N VAL A 8 -6.93 0.48 -13.78
CA VAL A 8 -7.23 -0.22 -12.52
C VAL A 8 -5.95 -0.59 -11.77
N HIS A 9 -4.91 -1.08 -12.47
CA HIS A 9 -3.62 -1.37 -11.86
C HIS A 9 -2.97 -0.12 -11.24
N ALA A 10 -2.97 1.00 -11.96
CA ALA A 10 -2.46 2.27 -11.46
C ALA A 10 -3.21 2.76 -10.22
N ALA A 11 -4.55 2.70 -10.25
CA ALA A 11 -5.39 3.04 -9.11
C ALA A 11 -5.13 2.12 -7.90
N ALA A 12 -5.02 0.81 -8.13
CA ALA A 12 -4.71 -0.17 -7.10
C ALA A 12 -3.35 0.12 -6.45
N LEU A 13 -2.29 0.33 -7.24
CA LEU A 13 -0.96 0.67 -6.71
C LEU A 13 -0.96 1.95 -5.86
N ARG A 14 -1.71 2.99 -6.27
CA ARG A 14 -1.86 4.22 -5.47
C ARG A 14 -2.53 3.93 -4.13
N GLY A 15 -3.63 3.16 -4.15
CA GLY A 15 -4.33 2.75 -2.94
C GLY A 15 -3.44 1.94 -2.00
N TYR A 16 -2.67 1.01 -2.55
CA TYR A 16 -1.73 0.18 -1.79
C TYR A 16 -0.65 1.00 -1.09
N LEU A 17 -0.01 1.93 -1.79
CA LEU A 17 1.01 2.79 -1.20
C LEU A 17 0.42 3.73 -0.15
N ALA A 18 -0.80 4.24 -0.38
CA ALA A 18 -1.51 5.07 0.59
C ALA A 18 -1.79 4.31 1.89
N GLU A 19 -2.43 3.15 1.81
CA GLU A 19 -2.69 2.32 3.00
C GLU A 19 -1.39 1.91 3.70
N LEU A 20 -0.35 1.59 2.93
CA LEU A 20 0.95 1.22 3.47
C LEU A 20 1.62 2.36 4.24
N ARG A 21 1.43 3.62 3.84
CA ARG A 21 1.93 4.79 4.59
C ARG A 21 1.44 4.77 6.03
N ASP A 22 0.14 4.57 6.19
CA ASP A 22 -0.51 4.63 7.50
C ASP A 22 -0.20 3.37 8.32
N ALA A 23 -0.22 2.19 7.68
CA ALA A 23 0.16 0.93 8.33
C ALA A 23 1.62 0.95 8.82
N LEU A 24 2.55 1.47 8.03
CA LEU A 24 3.98 1.58 8.38
C LEU A 24 4.20 2.55 9.55
N ALA A 25 3.50 3.69 9.55
CA ALA A 25 3.56 4.65 10.66
C ALA A 25 3.02 4.03 11.96
N LEU A 26 1.89 3.32 11.89
CA LEU A 26 1.30 2.66 13.05
C LEU A 26 2.20 1.54 13.58
N ALA A 27 2.71 0.66 12.70
CA ALA A 27 3.60 -0.42 13.08
C ALA A 27 4.86 0.10 13.79
N ARG A 28 5.45 1.19 13.28
CA ARG A 28 6.60 1.85 13.91
C ARG A 28 6.25 2.45 15.27
N ALA A 29 5.10 3.12 15.40
CA ALA A 29 4.65 3.70 16.67
C ALA A 29 4.38 2.63 17.73
N LEU A 30 3.90 1.45 17.31
CA LEU A 30 3.68 0.29 18.18
C LEU A 30 4.95 -0.55 18.43
N ARG A 31 6.04 -0.31 17.67
CA ARG A 31 7.23 -1.17 17.62
C ARG A 31 6.88 -2.63 17.31
N ARG A 32 6.05 -2.85 16.30
CA ARG A 32 5.59 -4.17 15.86
C ARG A 32 6.03 -4.45 14.42
N THR A 33 6.26 -5.73 14.13
CA THR A 33 6.46 -6.22 12.76
C THR A 33 5.22 -5.94 11.91
N LEU A 34 5.41 -5.35 10.74
CA LEU A 34 4.32 -5.10 9.80
C LEU A 34 4.07 -6.35 8.95
N VAL A 35 2.87 -6.92 9.01
CA VAL A 35 2.45 -7.90 8.00
C VAL A 35 1.91 -7.12 6.80
N LEU A 36 2.57 -7.25 5.65
CA LEU A 36 2.12 -6.63 4.41
C LEU A 36 0.79 -7.25 3.96
N PRO A 37 -0.15 -6.45 3.42
CA PRO A 37 -1.38 -7.01 2.85
C PRO A 37 -1.07 -7.83 1.60
N ARG A 38 -1.96 -8.76 1.25
CA ARG A 38 -1.92 -9.43 -0.05
C ARG A 38 -2.52 -8.51 -1.10
N TRP A 39 -1.65 -7.90 -1.90
CA TRP A 39 -2.07 -7.04 -3.01
C TRP A 39 -2.57 -7.83 -4.21
N THR A 40 -3.31 -7.14 -5.07
CA THR A 40 -3.88 -7.69 -6.29
C THR A 40 -3.30 -6.94 -7.49
N CYS A 41 -2.81 -7.67 -8.48
CA CYS A 41 -2.29 -7.09 -9.71
C CYS A 41 -3.16 -7.44 -10.91
N TYR A 42 -3.40 -6.41 -11.72
CA TYR A 42 -4.24 -6.47 -12.92
C TYR A 42 -3.42 -6.46 -14.21
N VAL A 43 -2.10 -6.36 -14.07
CA VAL A 43 -1.14 -6.31 -15.16
C VAL A 43 0.10 -7.03 -14.68
N ASP A 44 0.60 -7.95 -15.50
CA ASP A 44 1.81 -8.70 -15.24
C ASP A 44 3.07 -7.83 -15.44
N LYS A 45 4.18 -8.21 -14.81
CA LYS A 45 5.43 -7.47 -14.86
C LYS A 45 6.63 -8.41 -14.77
N LEU A 46 7.56 -8.30 -15.71
CA LEU A 46 8.87 -8.91 -15.57
C LEU A 46 9.84 -7.92 -14.91
N TRP A 47 10.69 -8.45 -14.02
CA TRP A 47 11.75 -7.73 -13.30
C TRP A 47 12.74 -6.98 -14.21
N ALA A 48 12.98 -7.46 -15.44
CA ALA A 48 13.86 -6.81 -16.41
C ALA A 48 13.22 -5.62 -17.15
N GLY A 49 11.88 -5.45 -17.02
CA GLY A 49 11.12 -4.25 -17.36
C GLY A 49 11.49 -3.53 -18.66
N SER A 50 11.24 -4.13 -19.84
CA SER A 50 11.38 -3.49 -21.16
C SER A 50 10.85 -4.40 -22.28
N ASP A 51 9.70 -5.05 -22.12
CA ASP A 51 9.11 -5.97 -23.10
C ASP A 51 7.78 -5.47 -23.67
N ASN A 52 7.27 -6.13 -24.72
CA ASN A 52 6.01 -5.77 -25.36
C ASN A 52 4.79 -6.36 -24.62
N ILE A 53 4.75 -6.26 -23.28
CA ILE A 53 3.66 -6.79 -22.46
C ILE A 53 2.30 -6.14 -22.81
N ILE A 54 2.30 -4.93 -23.38
CA ILE A 54 1.10 -4.28 -23.96
C ILE A 54 0.57 -5.11 -25.14
N GLY A 55 1.44 -5.46 -26.10
CA GLY A 55 1.10 -6.33 -27.23
C GLY A 55 0.71 -7.76 -26.82
N MET A 56 1.14 -8.21 -25.65
CA MET A 56 0.78 -9.52 -25.07
C MET A 56 -0.51 -9.50 -24.25
N GLY A 57 -1.25 -8.38 -24.24
CA GLY A 57 -2.52 -8.29 -23.50
C GLY A 57 -2.34 -8.25 -21.98
N PHE A 58 -1.22 -7.70 -21.50
CA PHE A 58 -0.89 -7.52 -20.09
C PHE A 58 -0.64 -8.81 -19.29
N MET A 59 -0.38 -9.92 -19.99
CA MET A 59 -0.01 -11.22 -19.43
C MET A 59 1.14 -11.81 -20.24
N TYR A 60 2.14 -12.40 -19.60
CA TYR A 60 3.18 -13.12 -20.35
C TYR A 60 2.61 -14.41 -20.98
N PRO A 61 3.21 -14.88 -22.10
CA PRO A 61 2.87 -16.17 -22.68
C PRO A 61 2.90 -17.29 -21.63
N GLY A 62 1.89 -18.18 -21.66
CA GLY A 62 1.66 -19.22 -20.65
C GLY A 62 0.73 -18.79 -19.50
N SER A 63 0.70 -17.50 -19.14
CA SER A 63 -0.29 -16.98 -18.16
C SER A 63 -1.68 -16.81 -18.78
N GLN A 64 -1.79 -16.85 -20.12
CA GLN A 64 -3.04 -16.67 -20.86
C GLN A 64 -3.91 -17.94 -20.87
N ASP A 65 -3.35 -19.10 -20.51
CA ASP A 65 -4.03 -20.40 -20.58
C ASP A 65 -4.97 -20.63 -19.37
N ALA A 66 -5.07 -19.68 -18.45
CA ALA A 66 -5.88 -19.71 -17.25
C ALA A 66 -6.47 -18.31 -16.96
N PRO A 67 -7.50 -18.19 -16.09
CA PRO A 67 -7.97 -16.89 -15.59
C PRO A 67 -6.93 -16.27 -14.63
N PHE A 68 -5.79 -15.85 -15.17
CA PHE A 68 -4.65 -15.35 -14.41
C PHE A 68 -4.88 -13.96 -13.84
N LEU A 69 -5.57 -13.08 -14.57
CA LEU A 69 -5.90 -11.75 -14.09
C LEU A 69 -7.28 -11.71 -13.42
N PRO A 70 -7.41 -11.08 -12.24
CA PRO A 70 -6.31 -10.54 -11.43
C PRO A 70 -5.59 -11.64 -10.62
N PHE A 71 -4.31 -11.42 -10.28
CA PHE A 71 -3.51 -12.34 -9.47
C PHE A 71 -3.01 -11.68 -8.18
N ALA A 72 -2.58 -12.50 -7.22
CA ALA A 72 -1.91 -11.99 -6.03
C ALA A 72 -0.55 -11.39 -6.41
N CYS A 73 -0.39 -10.10 -6.14
CA CYS A 73 0.76 -9.35 -6.61
C CYS A 73 2.02 -9.68 -5.80
N PRO A 74 3.14 -10.05 -6.46
CA PRO A 74 4.44 -10.12 -5.82
C PRO A 74 4.81 -8.78 -5.18
N MET A 75 5.50 -8.82 -4.02
CA MET A 75 5.90 -7.61 -3.32
C MET A 75 6.75 -6.68 -4.20
N ASP A 76 7.65 -7.24 -5.01
CA ASP A 76 8.56 -6.52 -5.89
C ASP A 76 7.87 -5.83 -7.09
N HIS A 77 6.59 -6.12 -7.33
CA HIS A 77 5.78 -5.37 -8.27
C HIS A 77 5.27 -4.05 -7.66
N VAL A 78 5.11 -4.00 -6.34
CA VAL A 78 4.54 -2.86 -5.59
C VAL A 78 5.62 -2.06 -4.85
N LEU A 79 6.70 -2.70 -4.41
CA LEU A 79 7.75 -2.15 -3.55
C LEU A 79 9.14 -2.54 -4.06
N SER A 80 10.19 -1.89 -3.55
CA SER A 80 11.57 -2.32 -3.79
C SER A 80 12.06 -3.19 -2.63
N PRO A 81 12.28 -4.51 -2.83
CA PRO A 81 12.82 -5.38 -1.78
C PRO A 81 14.18 -4.90 -1.26
N ALA A 82 15.04 -4.39 -2.14
CA ALA A 82 16.35 -3.85 -1.77
C ALA A 82 16.24 -2.62 -0.86
N ALA A 83 15.28 -1.72 -1.10
CA ALA A 83 15.05 -0.56 -0.24
C ALA A 83 14.53 -0.97 1.15
N TRP A 84 13.64 -1.96 1.20
CA TRP A 84 13.09 -2.50 2.44
C TRP A 84 14.14 -3.24 3.26
N ALA A 85 14.97 -4.06 2.62
CA ALA A 85 16.10 -4.73 3.27
C ALA A 85 17.11 -3.71 3.84
N LYS A 86 17.46 -2.68 3.06
CA LYS A 86 18.38 -1.62 3.50
C LYS A 86 17.85 -0.79 4.67
N ALA A 87 16.55 -0.60 4.75
CA ALA A 87 15.92 0.16 5.83
C ALA A 87 15.71 -0.65 7.11
N GLU A 88 16.08 -1.95 7.11
CA GLU A 88 15.98 -2.85 8.26
C GLU A 88 14.58 -2.83 8.90
N VAL A 89 13.55 -2.80 8.04
CA VAL A 89 12.16 -2.82 8.50
C VAL A 89 11.76 -4.25 8.82
N ASP A 90 11.24 -4.47 10.03
CA ASP A 90 10.60 -5.75 10.36
C ASP A 90 9.27 -5.87 9.62
N TYR A 91 9.22 -6.77 8.64
CA TYR A 91 7.98 -7.11 7.94
C TYR A 91 7.83 -8.59 7.64
N ARG A 92 6.60 -9.00 7.31
CA ARG A 92 6.25 -10.32 6.77
C ARG A 92 5.36 -10.16 5.54
N ASP A 93 5.48 -11.05 4.56
CA ASP A 93 4.48 -11.15 3.47
C ASP A 93 3.12 -11.57 4.06
N GLY A 94 2.02 -11.13 3.46
CA GLY A 94 0.67 -11.50 3.91
C GLY A 94 0.42 -13.02 3.93
N SER A 95 1.10 -13.80 3.07
CA SER A 95 1.00 -15.26 3.05
C SER A 95 1.61 -15.92 4.27
N PHE A 96 2.36 -15.17 5.09
CA PHE A 96 2.83 -15.63 6.40
C PHE A 96 1.66 -16.10 7.28
N LEU A 97 0.54 -15.38 7.24
CA LEU A 97 -0.64 -15.67 8.07
C LEU A 97 -1.40 -16.94 7.66
N SER A 98 -1.18 -17.43 6.43
CA SER A 98 -1.75 -18.68 5.93
C SER A 98 -0.75 -19.83 5.92
N SER A 99 0.46 -19.64 6.48
CA SER A 99 1.47 -20.69 6.51
C SER A 99 1.06 -21.81 7.47
N PRO A 100 1.12 -23.09 7.07
CA PRO A 100 0.86 -24.22 7.97
C PRO A 100 1.93 -24.36 9.06
N ARG A 101 3.05 -23.61 8.96
CA ARG A 101 4.12 -23.58 9.95
C ARG A 101 3.91 -22.52 11.03
N LEU A 102 2.89 -21.67 10.88
CA LEU A 102 2.57 -20.65 11.87
C LEU A 102 1.93 -21.33 13.09
N SER A 103 2.40 -20.98 14.30
CA SER A 103 1.78 -21.50 15.52
C SER A 103 0.30 -21.11 15.55
N PRO A 104 -0.63 -22.06 15.76
CA PRO A 104 -2.06 -21.78 15.88
C PRO A 104 -2.36 -20.75 16.96
N GLU A 105 -1.55 -20.70 18.02
CA GLU A 105 -1.66 -19.76 19.13
C GLU A 105 -1.53 -18.30 18.68
N LEU A 106 -0.66 -18.03 17.69
CA LEU A 106 -0.45 -16.68 17.16
C LEU A 106 -1.70 -16.18 16.43
N THR A 107 -2.37 -17.06 15.68
CA THR A 107 -3.63 -16.74 15.00
C THR A 107 -4.82 -16.71 15.95
N ALA A 108 -4.83 -17.54 17.00
CA ALA A 108 -5.88 -17.54 18.01
C ALA A 108 -5.84 -16.30 18.90
N ALA A 109 -4.64 -15.75 19.14
CA ALA A 109 -4.43 -14.50 19.87
C ALA A 109 -4.54 -13.24 18.99
N ALA A 110 -5.14 -13.36 17.81
CA ALA A 110 -5.39 -12.23 16.93
C ALA A 110 -6.52 -11.34 17.49
N VAL A 111 -6.27 -10.04 17.51
CA VAL A 111 -7.26 -9.04 17.93
C VAL A 111 -7.67 -8.23 16.72
N ASP A 112 -8.95 -8.29 16.37
CA ASP A 112 -9.54 -7.47 15.31
C ASP A 112 -9.80 -6.05 15.83
N VAL A 113 -9.17 -5.08 15.16
CA VAL A 113 -9.29 -3.66 15.46
C VAL A 113 -10.46 -3.10 14.68
N GLN A 114 -11.41 -2.47 15.36
CA GLN A 114 -12.53 -1.80 14.72
C GLN A 114 -12.19 -0.34 14.49
N LEU A 115 -12.39 0.11 13.25
CA LEU A 115 -12.17 1.49 12.84
C LEU A 115 -13.50 2.22 12.84
N LEU A 116 -13.54 3.38 13.50
CA LEU A 116 -14.72 4.22 13.61
C LEU A 116 -14.43 5.61 13.08
N GLU A 117 -15.43 6.24 12.48
CA GLU A 117 -15.40 7.69 12.29
C GLU A 117 -15.23 8.39 13.65
N ARG A 118 -14.52 9.52 13.66
CA ARG A 118 -14.08 10.14 14.92
C ARG A 118 -15.25 10.48 15.86
N SER A 119 -16.35 11.01 15.34
CA SER A 119 -17.54 11.29 16.15
C SER A 119 -18.16 10.03 16.77
N ALA A 120 -18.21 8.93 16.03
CA ALA A 120 -18.70 7.64 16.52
C ALA A 120 -17.74 7.04 17.57
N TYR A 121 -16.43 7.20 17.37
CA TYR A 121 -15.43 6.82 18.35
C TYR A 121 -15.61 7.58 19.66
N ASP A 122 -15.82 8.91 19.62
CA ASP A 122 -15.96 9.73 20.83
C ASP A 122 -17.18 9.30 21.66
N VAL A 123 -18.31 8.97 21.01
CA VAL A 123 -19.50 8.41 21.67
C VAL A 123 -19.20 7.06 22.31
N ALA A 124 -18.54 6.15 21.57
CA ALA A 124 -18.18 4.84 22.08
C ALA A 124 -17.20 4.93 23.25
N ALA A 125 -16.21 5.82 23.17
CA ALA A 125 -15.22 6.06 24.22
C ALA A 125 -15.87 6.59 25.51
N ALA A 126 -16.82 7.53 25.40
CA ALA A 126 -17.59 8.05 26.53
C ALA A 126 -18.44 6.95 27.21
N ALA A 127 -18.92 5.97 26.43
CA ALA A 127 -19.65 4.80 26.94
C ALA A 127 -18.75 3.69 27.51
N GLY A 128 -17.43 3.91 27.64
CA GLY A 128 -16.49 2.91 28.14
C GLY A 128 -16.02 1.91 27.07
N GLY A 129 -16.00 2.34 25.80
CA GLY A 129 -15.67 1.54 24.63
C GLY A 129 -14.41 0.68 24.74
N GLY A 130 -14.42 -0.43 23.98
CA GLY A 130 -13.43 -1.50 24.06
C GLY A 130 -12.01 -1.11 23.62
N ALA A 131 -11.03 -1.91 24.06
CA ALA A 131 -9.60 -1.77 23.77
C ALA A 131 -9.23 -1.83 22.28
N THR A 132 -10.16 -2.25 21.42
CA THR A 132 -9.93 -2.55 20.00
C THR A 132 -10.49 -1.47 19.08
N LEU A 133 -11.03 -0.38 19.63
CA LEU A 133 -11.57 0.72 18.84
C LEU A 133 -10.47 1.74 18.49
N LEU A 134 -10.42 2.15 17.23
CA LEU A 134 -9.57 3.25 16.77
C LEU A 134 -10.38 4.27 15.97
N PRO A 135 -10.19 5.58 16.22
CA PRO A 135 -10.75 6.61 15.35
C PRO A 135 -9.94 6.68 14.05
N LEU A 136 -10.65 6.81 12.92
CA LEU A 136 -10.05 7.23 11.67
C LEU A 136 -9.48 8.64 11.79
N GLY A 137 -8.41 8.90 11.04
CA GLY A 137 -7.67 10.15 11.14
C GLY A 137 -7.01 10.37 12.50
N ALA A 138 -6.61 9.31 13.20
CA ALA A 138 -5.78 9.41 14.40
C ALA A 138 -4.36 9.86 14.07
N THR A 139 -3.61 10.34 15.06
CA THR A 139 -2.15 10.34 14.93
C THR A 139 -1.57 8.96 15.23
N ALA A 140 -0.41 8.60 14.68
CA ALA A 140 0.24 7.32 14.98
C ALA A 140 0.50 7.15 16.49
N VAL A 141 0.87 8.22 17.19
CA VAL A 141 1.06 8.25 18.65
C VAL A 141 -0.28 8.03 19.39
N GLU A 142 -1.36 8.68 18.96
CA GLU A 142 -2.70 8.47 19.53
C GLU A 142 -3.15 7.01 19.34
N ALA A 143 -3.09 6.49 18.11
CA ALA A 143 -3.44 5.11 17.80
C ALA A 143 -2.60 4.11 18.59
N ALA A 144 -1.29 4.35 18.71
CA ALA A 144 -0.41 3.50 19.51
C ALA A 144 -0.74 3.54 21.01
N LYS A 145 -1.15 4.69 21.55
CA LYS A 145 -1.61 4.80 22.94
C LYS A 145 -2.91 4.02 23.17
N LEU A 146 -3.86 4.14 22.24
CA LEU A 146 -5.16 3.47 22.32
C LEU A 146 -5.01 1.94 22.26
N LEU A 147 -4.19 1.44 21.32
CA LEU A 147 -3.94 0.00 21.20
C LEU A 147 -2.98 -0.53 22.27
N GLY A 148 -1.94 0.23 22.62
CA GLY A 148 -0.86 -0.20 23.52
C GLY A 148 -1.30 -0.31 24.98
N GLY A 149 -2.29 0.47 25.42
CA GLY A 149 -2.75 0.46 26.81
C GLY A 149 -3.43 -0.83 27.25
N ARG A 150 -4.19 -1.50 26.37
CA ARG A 150 -5.01 -2.67 26.72
C ARG A 150 -4.75 -3.92 25.86
N ASN A 151 -4.09 -3.79 24.70
CA ASN A 151 -3.70 -4.91 23.82
C ASN A 151 -2.18 -5.09 23.73
N GLY A 152 -1.41 -4.57 24.70
CA GLY A 152 0.05 -4.69 24.73
C GLY A 152 0.56 -6.13 24.59
N GLY A 153 -0.22 -7.11 25.05
CA GLY A 153 0.07 -8.55 24.94
C GLY A 153 -0.51 -9.25 23.71
N ALA A 154 -1.31 -8.60 22.86
CA ALA A 154 -1.85 -9.24 21.66
C ALA A 154 -0.70 -9.62 20.71
N ALA A 155 -0.65 -10.88 20.26
CA ALA A 155 0.40 -11.32 19.33
C ALA A 155 0.21 -10.74 17.92
N LEU A 156 -1.05 -10.55 17.50
CA LEU A 156 -1.42 -10.05 16.18
C LEU A 156 -2.56 -9.03 16.31
N LEU A 157 -2.40 -7.88 15.65
CA LEU A 157 -3.46 -6.88 15.48
C LEU A 157 -3.91 -6.91 14.03
N ARG A 158 -5.19 -7.15 13.79
CA ARG A 158 -5.79 -7.18 12.44
C ARG A 158 -6.57 -5.90 12.22
N LEU A 159 -6.17 -5.17 11.19
CA LEU A 159 -6.87 -3.98 10.72
C LEU A 159 -7.70 -4.37 9.50
N PRO A 160 -8.98 -3.96 9.40
CA PRO A 160 -9.79 -4.22 8.21
C PRO A 160 -9.24 -3.49 6.97
N HIS A 161 -8.61 -2.33 7.18
CA HIS A 161 -7.83 -1.57 6.20
C HIS A 161 -6.93 -0.57 6.93
N ALA A 162 -6.01 0.06 6.22
CA ALA A 162 -5.25 1.22 6.74
C ALA A 162 -5.60 2.53 6.02
N ARG A 163 -6.64 2.53 5.20
CA ARG A 163 -7.12 3.71 4.47
C ARG A 163 -7.66 4.78 5.41
N GLY A 164 -7.12 6.00 5.31
CA GLY A 164 -7.53 7.13 6.14
C GLY A 164 -7.30 6.90 7.64
N LEU A 165 -6.52 5.87 8.01
CA LEU A 165 -6.33 5.47 9.39
C LEU A 165 -5.62 6.58 10.16
N LEU A 166 -4.59 7.17 9.53
CA LEU A 166 -3.76 8.18 10.17
C LEU A 166 -3.81 9.53 9.44
N CYS A 167 -3.98 10.59 10.22
CA CYS A 167 -3.83 11.96 9.75
C CYS A 167 -2.41 12.52 9.91
N GLY A 168 -1.58 11.87 10.72
CA GLY A 168 -0.26 12.35 11.09
C GLY A 168 0.49 11.36 11.95
N VAL A 169 1.79 11.60 12.16
CA VAL A 169 2.59 10.80 13.10
C VAL A 169 2.24 11.17 14.55
N GLY A 170 1.99 12.44 14.81
CA GLY A 170 1.85 12.98 16.18
C GLY A 170 3.20 13.34 16.81
N GLY A 171 3.16 13.90 18.02
CA GLY A 171 4.36 14.30 18.76
C GLY A 171 5.04 15.57 18.20
N ARG A 172 6.37 15.63 18.31
CA ARG A 172 7.17 16.79 17.89
C ARG A 172 7.27 16.88 16.36
N PRO A 173 7.33 18.09 15.76
CA PRO A 173 7.54 18.26 14.31
C PRO A 173 8.73 17.48 13.73
N ALA A 174 9.77 17.25 14.53
CA ALA A 174 10.93 16.44 14.13
C ALA A 174 10.56 14.98 13.82
N ALA A 175 9.67 14.37 14.62
CA ALA A 175 9.24 12.98 14.42
C ALA A 175 8.53 12.78 13.07
N THR A 176 7.70 13.75 12.66
CA THR A 176 7.07 13.75 11.34
C THR A 176 8.10 13.81 10.21
N ARG A 177 9.14 14.65 10.35
CA ARG A 177 10.21 14.75 9.35
C ARG A 177 11.05 13.48 9.27
N GLU A 178 11.42 12.91 10.41
CA GLU A 178 12.16 11.65 10.52
C GLU A 178 11.38 10.51 9.87
N PHE A 179 10.08 10.37 10.20
CA PHE A 179 9.24 9.35 9.58
C PHE A 179 9.13 9.54 8.07
N ASN A 180 8.88 10.76 7.59
CA ASN A 180 8.77 11.02 6.15
C ASN A 180 10.10 10.70 5.42
N HIS A 181 11.24 11.01 6.02
CA HIS A 181 12.55 10.68 5.46
C HIS A 181 12.75 9.16 5.37
N PHE A 182 12.44 8.45 6.45
CA PHE A 182 12.48 6.99 6.52
C PHE A 182 11.53 6.30 5.52
N ALA A 183 10.28 6.77 5.43
CA ALA A 183 9.24 6.14 4.62
C ALA A 183 9.37 6.45 3.12
N GLN A 184 10.01 7.58 2.75
CA GLN A 184 10.14 8.03 1.36
C GLN A 184 10.72 6.98 0.39
N PRO A 185 11.81 6.25 0.69
CA PRO A 185 12.31 5.20 -0.19
C PRO A 185 11.43 3.94 -0.18
N LEU A 186 10.64 3.71 0.88
CA LEU A 186 9.84 2.51 1.08
C LEU A 186 8.48 2.58 0.38
N LEU A 187 7.90 3.77 0.28
CA LEU A 187 6.58 4.04 -0.29
C LEU A 187 6.66 4.45 -1.77
N ARG A 188 7.53 3.80 -2.54
CA ARG A 188 7.69 4.01 -3.98
C ARG A 188 7.47 2.71 -4.71
N ALA A 189 6.48 2.71 -5.59
CA ALA A 189 6.35 1.63 -6.54
C ALA A 189 7.44 1.73 -7.61
N PRO A 190 8.09 0.61 -7.96
CA PRO A 190 8.97 0.58 -9.11
C PRO A 190 8.16 0.94 -10.36
N ALA A 191 8.74 1.73 -11.25
CA ALA A 191 8.08 2.06 -12.51
C ALA A 191 7.71 0.76 -13.25
N TRP A 192 6.52 0.75 -13.84
CA TRP A 192 6.10 -0.32 -14.73
C TRP A 192 6.32 0.19 -16.15
N CYS A 193 7.28 -0.41 -16.85
CA CYS A 193 7.66 0.02 -18.20
C CYS A 193 7.42 -1.10 -19.20
N ALA A 194 6.99 -0.73 -20.40
CA ALA A 194 6.75 -1.62 -21.52
C ALA A 194 7.23 -0.98 -22.82
N ARG A 195 7.71 -1.78 -23.75
CA ARG A 195 7.89 -1.34 -25.13
C ARG A 195 6.52 -1.01 -25.73
N CYS A 196 6.50 0.09 -26.47
CA CYS A 196 5.35 0.56 -27.23
C CYS A 196 5.85 0.96 -28.62
N ALA A 197 5.51 0.16 -29.63
CA ALA A 197 5.87 0.52 -30.99
C ALA A 197 5.03 1.72 -31.46
N LYS A 198 5.62 2.62 -32.27
CA LYS A 198 4.91 3.80 -32.84
C LYS A 198 3.61 3.46 -33.59
N ARG A 199 3.47 2.21 -34.09
CA ARG A 199 2.25 1.72 -34.76
C ARG A 199 1.11 1.32 -33.80
N GLU A 200 1.39 1.16 -32.50
CA GLU A 200 0.45 0.63 -31.50
C GLU A 200 -0.31 1.74 -30.73
N GLY A 201 0.08 3.02 -30.89
CA GLY A 201 -0.71 4.16 -30.40
C GLY A 201 -0.88 4.27 -28.87
N CYS A 202 0.11 3.86 -28.05
CA CYS A 202 -0.06 3.82 -26.59
C CYS A 202 -0.44 5.16 -25.93
N PRO A 203 0.12 6.33 -26.31
CA PRO A 203 -0.29 7.58 -25.69
C PRO A 203 -1.79 7.88 -25.86
N SER A 204 -2.35 7.67 -27.05
CA SER A 204 -3.79 7.88 -27.33
C SER A 204 -4.71 6.85 -26.68
N ASN A 205 -4.23 5.61 -26.50
CA ASN A 205 -5.02 4.55 -25.85
C ASN A 205 -5.01 4.68 -24.31
N LEU A 206 -3.93 5.20 -23.74
CA LEU A 206 -3.75 5.34 -22.28
C LEU A 206 -4.20 6.71 -21.74
N ALA A 207 -4.17 7.78 -22.55
CA ALA A 207 -4.64 9.11 -22.17
C ALA A 207 -6.13 9.17 -21.81
N LYS A 208 -6.92 8.13 -22.15
CA LYS A 208 -8.32 7.97 -21.73
C LYS A 208 -8.48 7.65 -20.24
N TRP A 209 -7.42 7.16 -19.58
CA TRP A 209 -7.48 6.60 -18.22
C TRP A 209 -6.42 7.17 -17.28
N LEU A 210 -5.35 7.72 -17.83
CA LEU A 210 -4.22 8.26 -17.09
C LEU A 210 -4.02 9.72 -17.47
N THR A 211 -3.79 10.58 -16.48
CA THR A 211 -3.44 11.98 -16.73
C THR A 211 -2.08 12.07 -17.43
N PRO A 212 -1.75 13.19 -18.10
CA PRO A 212 -0.41 13.41 -18.68
C PRO A 212 0.74 13.19 -17.67
N GLU A 213 0.51 13.47 -16.38
CA GLU A 213 1.48 13.25 -15.31
C GLU A 213 1.65 11.76 -14.98
N GLN A 214 0.61 10.95 -15.19
CA GLN A 214 0.58 9.51 -14.90
C GLN A 214 1.05 8.65 -16.07
N THR A 215 0.85 9.13 -17.30
CA THR A 215 1.29 8.45 -18.52
C THR A 215 2.81 8.42 -18.66
N GLY A 216 3.55 9.24 -17.90
CA GLY A 216 4.99 9.36 -18.05
C GLY A 216 5.37 9.88 -19.45
N SER A 217 6.53 10.53 -19.54
CA SER A 217 7.02 10.93 -20.86
C SER A 217 7.47 9.68 -21.63
N PRO A 218 7.20 9.57 -22.95
CA PRO A 218 7.85 8.55 -23.78
C PRO A 218 9.35 8.69 -23.55
N ARG A 219 9.99 7.66 -22.99
CA ARG A 219 11.45 7.64 -22.99
C ARG A 219 11.85 7.46 -24.45
N GLY A 220 12.87 8.20 -24.90
CA GLY A 220 13.49 7.90 -26.19
C GLY A 220 13.70 6.39 -26.28
N HIS A 221 13.47 5.79 -27.45
CA HIS A 221 13.48 4.33 -27.76
C HIS A 221 12.13 3.58 -27.79
N GLY A 222 10.97 4.26 -27.69
CA GLY A 222 9.69 3.59 -27.87
C GLY A 222 9.28 2.75 -26.66
N GLU A 223 9.55 3.26 -25.46
CA GLU A 223 9.11 2.69 -24.19
C GLU A 223 8.13 3.62 -23.50
N TRP A 224 7.11 3.03 -22.90
CA TRP A 224 6.11 3.67 -22.07
C TRP A 224 6.29 3.23 -20.62
N CYS A 225 6.13 4.13 -19.65
CA CYS A 225 6.26 3.80 -18.24
C CYS A 225 5.14 4.40 -17.39
N LEU A 226 4.35 3.55 -16.73
CA LEU A 226 3.47 3.93 -15.63
C LEU A 226 4.32 4.27 -14.40
N ARG A 227 4.13 5.47 -13.87
CA ARG A 227 4.72 5.90 -12.60
C ARG A 227 3.61 6.14 -11.59
N THR A 228 3.63 5.39 -10.50
CA THR A 228 2.76 5.62 -9.36
C THR A 228 3.39 6.67 -8.46
N PRO A 229 2.77 7.84 -8.25
CA PRO A 229 3.29 8.82 -7.31
C PRO A 229 3.28 8.24 -5.89
N PRO A 230 4.26 8.60 -5.04
CA PRO A 230 4.21 8.23 -3.63
C PRO A 230 3.00 8.90 -2.95
N PRO A 231 2.51 8.33 -1.84
CA PRO A 231 1.41 8.92 -1.10
C PRO A 231 1.81 10.28 -0.50
N PRO A 232 0.83 11.16 -0.20
CA PRO A 232 1.12 12.43 0.45
C PRO A 232 1.91 12.24 1.75
N ARG A 233 2.89 13.11 1.98
CA ARG A 233 3.66 13.11 3.23
C ARG A 233 2.83 13.67 4.38
N PHE A 234 3.03 13.15 5.58
CA PHE A 234 2.49 13.80 6.78
C PHE A 234 3.11 15.18 6.96
N ARG A 235 2.34 16.12 7.51
CA ARG A 235 2.78 17.49 7.75
C ARG A 235 2.70 17.81 9.25
N PRO A 236 3.74 18.41 9.86
CA PRO A 236 3.69 18.77 11.27
C PRO A 236 2.48 19.65 11.60
N GLY A 237 1.69 19.25 12.60
CA GLY A 237 0.51 20.00 13.05
C GLY A 237 -0.66 20.05 12.07
N GLN A 238 -0.60 19.32 10.95
CA GLN A 238 -1.69 19.29 9.95
C GLN A 238 -2.20 17.86 9.77
N CYS A 239 -3.51 17.73 9.64
CA CYS A 239 -4.18 16.51 9.25
C CYS A 239 -3.98 16.28 7.75
N VAL A 240 -3.29 15.19 7.37
CA VAL A 240 -3.11 14.75 5.99
C VAL A 240 -3.59 13.31 5.87
N LEU A 241 -4.88 13.15 5.59
CA LEU A 241 -5.45 11.85 5.26
C LEU A 241 -4.96 11.41 3.88
N ASN A 242 -4.84 10.11 3.68
CA ASN A 242 -4.78 9.57 2.35
C ASN A 242 -6.19 9.63 1.76
N ASP A 243 -6.31 10.14 0.53
CA ASP A 243 -7.58 10.08 -0.19
C ASP A 243 -8.02 8.62 -0.26
N ALA A 244 -9.24 8.34 0.19
CA ALA A 244 -9.88 7.09 -0.15
C ALA A 244 -9.98 7.09 -1.67
N VAL A 245 -9.21 6.25 -2.34
CA VAL A 245 -9.41 6.00 -3.76
C VAL A 245 -10.84 5.48 -3.88
N THR A 246 -11.76 6.35 -4.30
CA THR A 246 -13.14 6.05 -4.68
C THR A 246 -13.14 5.27 -5.98
#